data_AF-A0A8S9GJM0-F1
#
_entry.id   AF-A0A8S9GJM0-F1
#
_cell.length_a   1.000
_cell.length_b   1.000
_cell.length_c   1.000
_cell.angle_alpha   90.00
_cell.angle_beta   90.00
_cell.angle_gamma   90.00
#
_symmetry.space_group_name_H-M   'P 1'
#
loop_
_entity.id
_entity.type
_entity.pdbx_description
1 polymer ?
#
loop_
_entity_poly.entity_id
_entity_poly.type
_entity_poly.pdbx_seq_one_letter_code
_entity_poly.pdbx_strand_id
1 'polypeptide(L)'
;MGARDNVGTQAKILQRLKINIHLSCHILQEKLIRISRTVKPTSSREQKRKRFDVSELHDPSAELVTGRASTSSGKGKNSDGEIKFGYSLVKGKANHPMEDYYVSKFTKIDGKELGLFAIYDGHLGERVPAYLQKHLFSNILKEEHFWFDPQRALIAAYEKTDQTILSHSDLGRGGSTAVTAILLNGRHLWVANVGDSRAVLSQGGQAIQMTIDHEPHTERLSIEDKGGFVSNMPGDVPRVNGQLAVSRAFGDKSLKTHLRSDPDVKDSSVDAHTDVLVLASDGLWKVMANQEAIDIARRIKDPLKAAKELTTEALRRDSKDDISCIVVRLR
;
A
#
# COMPACT_ATOMS: atom_id res chain seq x y z
N MET A 1 27.47 37.57 43.06
CA MET A 1 27.15 36.20 43.56
C MET A 1 25.80 35.82 43.00
N GLY A 2 25.69 34.84 42.09
CA GLY A 2 24.36 34.47 41.55
C GLY A 2 24.33 33.63 40.28
N ALA A 3 25.22 32.65 40.11
CA ALA A 3 25.19 31.76 38.93
C ALA A 3 25.59 30.29 39.21
N ARG A 4 25.73 29.88 40.48
CA ARG A 4 26.10 28.49 40.83
C ARG A 4 24.96 27.64 41.41
N ASP A 5 23.79 28.22 41.69
CA ASP A 5 22.69 27.52 42.37
C ASP A 5 21.60 26.95 41.44
N ASN A 6 21.64 27.22 40.13
CA ASN A 6 20.56 26.81 39.22
C ASN A 6 20.77 25.42 38.58
N VAL A 7 22.02 24.96 38.45
CA VAL A 7 22.35 23.67 37.82
C VAL A 7 22.05 22.49 38.78
N GLY A 8 22.29 22.67 40.08
CA GLY A 8 21.99 21.65 41.10
C GLY A 8 20.50 21.40 41.30
N THR A 9 19.66 22.41 41.03
CA THR A 9 18.21 22.33 41.19
C THR A 9 17.56 21.63 39.99
N GLN A 10 18.01 21.90 38.77
CA GLN A 10 17.52 21.19 37.57
C GLN A 10 17.92 19.70 37.52
N ALA A 11 19.14 19.35 37.96
CA ALA A 11 19.57 17.96 38.02
C ALA A 11 18.73 17.12 39.01
N LYS A 12 18.35 17.71 40.16
CA LYS A 12 17.47 17.06 41.16
C LYS A 12 16.04 16.88 40.64
N ILE A 13 15.52 17.80 39.82
CA ILE A 13 14.19 17.69 39.20
C ILE A 13 14.18 16.58 38.13
N LEU A 14 15.21 16.50 37.27
CA LEU A 14 15.32 15.42 36.27
C LEU A 14 15.46 14.04 36.92
N GLN A 15 16.21 13.93 38.02
CA GLN A 15 16.37 12.67 38.73
C GLN A 15 15.05 12.22 39.38
N ARG A 16 14.26 13.15 39.94
CA ARG A 16 12.91 12.86 40.47
C ARG A 16 11.91 12.47 39.38
N LEU A 17 11.96 13.12 38.21
CA LEU A 17 11.13 12.76 37.05
C LEU A 17 11.46 11.36 36.50
N LYS A 18 12.76 11.01 36.39
CA LYS A 18 13.19 9.67 35.97
C LYS A 18 12.73 8.58 36.96
N ILE A 19 12.84 8.84 38.27
CA ILE A 19 12.35 7.92 39.31
C ILE A 19 10.83 7.75 39.23
N ASN A 20 10.07 8.83 39.04
CA ASN A 20 8.60 8.76 38.92
C ASN A 20 8.15 8.01 37.66
N ILE A 21 8.83 8.19 36.52
CA ILE A 21 8.51 7.44 35.28
C ILE A 21 8.81 5.94 35.48
N HIS A 22 9.93 5.60 36.11
CA HIS A 22 10.29 4.20 36.36
C HIS A 22 9.33 3.53 37.35
N LEU A 23 8.92 4.25 38.40
CA LEU A 23 7.93 3.76 39.37
C LEU A 23 6.54 3.58 38.72
N SER A 24 6.15 4.49 37.81
CA SER A 24 4.88 4.41 37.08
C SER A 24 4.88 3.23 36.08
N CYS A 25 5.99 2.95 35.40
CA CYS A 25 6.15 1.76 34.56
C CYS A 25 6.07 0.47 35.37
N HIS A 26 6.71 0.41 36.54
CA HIS A 26 6.70 -0.78 37.38
C HIS A 26 5.30 -1.06 37.96
N ILE A 27 4.54 -0.01 38.32
CA ILE A 27 3.15 -0.14 38.77
C ILE A 27 2.23 -0.61 37.63
N LEU A 28 2.47 -0.17 36.39
CA LEU A 28 1.73 -0.62 35.21
C LEU A 28 2.03 -2.09 34.85
N GLN A 29 3.29 -2.52 34.95
CA GLN A 29 3.67 -3.93 34.78
C GLN A 29 3.07 -4.84 35.86
N GLU A 30 3.11 -4.43 37.13
CA GLU A 30 2.47 -5.14 38.25
C GLU A 30 0.94 -5.24 38.06
N LYS A 31 0.28 -4.18 37.55
CA LYS A 31 -1.16 -4.20 37.22
C LYS A 31 -1.46 -5.15 36.05
N LEU A 32 -0.64 -5.18 35.00
CA LEU A 32 -0.76 -6.11 33.87
C LEU A 32 -0.57 -7.58 34.31
N ILE A 33 0.38 -7.85 35.20
CA ILE A 33 0.61 -9.18 35.78
C ILE A 33 -0.55 -9.59 36.72
N ARG A 34 -1.15 -8.66 37.46
CA ARG A 34 -2.35 -8.95 38.25
C ARG A 34 -3.56 -9.27 37.37
N ILE A 35 -3.75 -8.52 36.28
CA ILE A 35 -4.85 -8.77 35.31
C ILE A 35 -4.69 -10.16 34.69
N SER A 36 -3.47 -10.58 34.33
CA SER A 36 -3.23 -11.92 33.77
C SER A 36 -3.45 -13.06 34.77
N ARG A 37 -3.31 -12.80 36.08
CA ARG A 37 -3.54 -13.80 37.16
C ARG A 37 -5.00 -13.92 37.60
N THR A 38 -5.85 -12.92 37.32
CA THR A 38 -7.30 -12.97 37.65
C THR A 38 -8.15 -13.68 36.60
N VAL A 39 -7.62 -13.96 35.41
CA VAL A 39 -8.31 -14.75 34.39
C VAL A 39 -8.10 -16.24 34.69
N LYS A 40 -9.07 -16.89 35.35
CA LYS A 40 -9.06 -18.34 35.52
C LYS A 40 -9.30 -19.04 34.18
N PRO A 41 -8.59 -20.15 33.87
CA PRO A 41 -8.85 -20.94 32.69
C PRO A 41 -10.17 -21.70 32.89
N THR A 42 -11.19 -21.41 32.08
CA THR A 42 -12.39 -22.25 32.01
C THR A 42 -12.05 -23.55 31.29
N SER A 43 -12.39 -24.64 31.97
CA SER A 43 -12.15 -26.03 31.62
C SER A 43 -12.63 -26.44 30.22
N SER A 44 -11.85 -27.33 29.63
CA SER A 44 -12.08 -28.15 28.44
C SER A 44 -13.54 -28.56 28.18
N ARG A 45 -14.12 -27.99 27.13
CA ARG A 45 -15.11 -28.65 26.27
C ARG A 45 -14.72 -28.38 24.83
N GLU A 46 -14.64 -29.45 24.05
CA GLU A 46 -14.26 -29.50 22.63
C GLU A 46 -14.79 -28.32 21.81
N GLN A 47 -13.91 -27.37 21.51
CA GLN A 47 -14.02 -26.59 20.29
C GLN A 47 -13.04 -27.20 19.30
N LYS A 48 -13.56 -28.04 18.41
CA LYS A 48 -12.90 -28.41 17.17
C LYS A 48 -12.46 -27.11 16.49
N ARG A 49 -11.18 -26.77 16.63
CA ARG A 49 -10.49 -25.82 15.74
C ARG A 49 -10.58 -26.42 14.34
N LYS A 50 -11.58 -26.01 13.56
CA LYS A 50 -11.53 -26.17 12.12
C LYS A 50 -10.27 -25.41 11.68
N ARG A 51 -9.24 -26.14 11.28
CA ARG A 51 -8.21 -25.58 10.40
C ARG A 51 -8.97 -24.92 9.26
N PHE A 52 -8.77 -23.61 9.11
CA PHE A 52 -9.31 -22.86 7.99
C PHE A 52 -8.66 -23.45 6.75
N ASP A 53 -9.45 -24.18 5.97
CA ASP A 53 -9.02 -24.69 4.68
C ASP A 53 -9.19 -23.55 3.67
N VAL A 54 -8.07 -22.96 3.27
CA VAL A 54 -8.01 -21.80 2.35
C VAL A 54 -8.03 -22.27 0.89
N SER A 55 -8.17 -23.58 0.63
CA SER A 55 -8.33 -24.12 -0.73
C SER A 55 -9.56 -23.58 -1.46
N GLU A 56 -10.53 -22.99 -0.77
CA GLU A 56 -11.71 -22.34 -1.36
C GLU A 56 -11.51 -20.87 -1.77
N LEU A 57 -10.30 -20.29 -1.64
CA LEU A 57 -9.95 -19.03 -2.33
C LEU A 57 -9.58 -19.24 -3.80
N HIS A 58 -9.90 -20.41 -4.37
CA HIS A 58 -9.72 -20.67 -5.78
C HIS A 58 -10.62 -19.74 -6.59
N ASP A 59 -10.01 -18.72 -7.18
CA ASP A 59 -10.64 -17.90 -8.19
C ASP A 59 -10.80 -18.75 -9.47
N PRO A 60 -12.03 -19.05 -9.94
CA PRO A 60 -12.24 -19.78 -11.18
C PRO A 60 -11.90 -18.94 -12.43
N SER A 61 -11.56 -17.66 -12.27
CA SER A 61 -11.18 -16.75 -13.36
C SER A 61 -9.67 -16.59 -13.57
N ALA A 62 -8.85 -17.35 -12.84
CA ALA A 62 -7.42 -17.49 -13.13
C ALA A 62 -7.18 -18.47 -14.30
N GLU A 63 -7.86 -18.26 -15.43
CA GLU A 63 -7.32 -18.76 -16.69
C GLU A 63 -6.10 -17.90 -17.02
N LEU A 64 -4.93 -18.56 -17.06
CA LEU A 64 -3.71 -17.99 -17.60
C LEU A 64 -3.97 -17.77 -19.10
N VAL A 65 -4.59 -16.65 -19.46
CA VAL A 65 -4.77 -16.23 -20.85
C VAL A 65 -3.39 -15.86 -21.36
N THR A 66 -2.66 -16.84 -21.88
CA THR A 66 -1.50 -16.64 -22.75
C THR A 66 -2.01 -16.14 -24.09
N GLY A 67 -2.45 -14.89 -24.10
CA GLY A 67 -2.99 -14.19 -25.24
C GLY A 67 -2.49 -12.76 -25.20
N ARG A 68 -1.91 -12.33 -26.31
CA ARG A 68 -1.20 -11.06 -26.56
C ARG A 68 -2.14 -9.85 -26.49
N ALA A 69 -2.85 -9.66 -25.38
CA ALA A 69 -3.69 -8.49 -25.17
C ALA A 69 -2.83 -7.34 -24.63
N SER A 70 -2.56 -6.36 -25.47
CA SER A 70 -1.85 -5.12 -25.10
C SER A 70 -2.63 -4.23 -24.11
N THR A 71 -3.87 -4.60 -23.79
CA THR A 71 -4.78 -3.86 -22.92
C THR A 71 -5.68 -4.80 -22.14
N SER A 72 -5.90 -4.55 -20.85
CA SER A 72 -6.88 -5.26 -20.02
C SER A 72 -7.80 -4.25 -19.35
N SER A 73 -9.10 -4.54 -19.23
CA SER A 73 -10.05 -3.60 -18.61
C SER A 73 -11.27 -4.33 -18.08
N GLY A 74 -11.90 -3.81 -17.03
CA GLY A 74 -13.08 -4.42 -16.43
C GLY A 74 -13.72 -3.54 -15.37
N LYS A 75 -14.83 -4.01 -14.80
CA LYS A 75 -15.57 -3.31 -13.76
C LYS A 75 -16.30 -4.26 -12.84
N GLY A 76 -16.66 -3.76 -11.67
CA GLY A 76 -17.47 -4.46 -10.71
C GLY A 76 -18.18 -3.50 -9.77
N LYS A 77 -18.87 -4.07 -8.81
CA LYS A 77 -19.63 -3.34 -7.79
C LYS A 77 -19.70 -4.15 -6.51
N ASN A 78 -19.99 -3.48 -5.40
CA ASN A 78 -20.23 -4.14 -4.13
C ASN A 78 -21.63 -4.79 -4.09
N SER A 79 -21.97 -5.41 -2.97
CA SER A 79 -23.18 -6.25 -2.85
C SER A 79 -24.49 -5.48 -3.03
N ASP A 80 -24.60 -4.26 -2.52
CA ASP A 80 -25.77 -3.38 -2.73
C ASP A 80 -25.71 -2.60 -4.06
N GLY A 81 -24.52 -2.52 -4.66
CA GLY A 81 -24.28 -1.86 -5.93
C GLY A 81 -24.15 -0.33 -5.84
N GLU A 82 -24.06 0.22 -4.64
CA GLU A 82 -23.80 1.65 -4.41
C GLU A 82 -22.36 2.00 -4.81
N ILE A 83 -21.41 1.13 -4.49
CA ILE A 83 -19.99 1.34 -4.76
C ILE A 83 -19.60 0.54 -6.00
N LYS A 84 -18.99 1.22 -6.96
CA LYS A 84 -18.62 0.64 -8.26
C LYS A 84 -17.15 0.90 -8.52
N PHE A 85 -16.50 -0.01 -9.23
CA PHE A 85 -15.13 0.24 -9.70
C PHE A 85 -15.01 -0.11 -11.17
N GLY A 86 -14.00 0.46 -11.80
CA GLY A 86 -13.56 0.14 -13.14
C GLY A 86 -12.05 0.27 -13.22
N TYR A 87 -11.43 -0.53 -14.06
CA TYR A 87 -9.98 -0.49 -14.25
C TYR A 87 -9.63 -0.58 -15.74
N SER A 88 -8.47 -0.04 -16.08
CA SER A 88 -7.88 -0.07 -17.40
C SER A 88 -6.36 -0.20 -17.26
N LEU A 89 -5.80 -1.15 -17.99
CA LEU A 89 -4.38 -1.44 -18.10
C LEU A 89 -4.01 -1.34 -19.57
N VAL A 90 -2.96 -0.59 -19.87
CA VAL A 90 -2.42 -0.45 -21.21
C VAL A 90 -0.92 -0.64 -21.16
N LYS A 91 -0.43 -1.56 -21.99
CA LYS A 91 1.00 -1.77 -22.15
C LYS A 91 1.67 -0.55 -22.77
N GLY A 92 2.78 -0.13 -22.17
CA GLY A 92 3.65 0.92 -22.65
C GLY A 92 4.35 0.59 -23.97
N LYS A 93 5.08 1.57 -24.48
CA LYS A 93 5.83 1.47 -25.74
C LYS A 93 7.22 0.86 -25.56
N ALA A 94 7.66 0.70 -24.31
CA ALA A 94 8.97 0.13 -23.99
C ALA A 94 9.06 -1.35 -24.36
N ASN A 95 10.30 -1.82 -24.59
CA ASN A 95 10.58 -3.18 -25.08
C ASN A 95 10.66 -4.21 -23.93
N HIS A 96 9.62 -4.29 -23.12
CA HIS A 96 9.39 -5.32 -22.09
C HIS A 96 7.95 -5.85 -22.19
N PRO A 97 7.58 -6.99 -21.56
CA PRO A 97 6.17 -7.38 -21.40
C PRO A 97 5.40 -6.39 -20.52
N MET A 98 4.07 -6.53 -20.40
CA MET A 98 3.32 -5.78 -19.38
C MET A 98 3.79 -6.23 -18.01
N GLU A 99 4.38 -5.35 -17.21
CA GLU A 99 4.88 -5.67 -15.87
C GLU A 99 3.93 -5.22 -14.76
N ASP A 100 2.93 -4.39 -15.07
CA ASP A 100 1.90 -4.00 -14.09
C ASP A 100 0.86 -5.09 -13.83
N TYR A 101 0.49 -5.22 -12.55
CA TYR A 101 -0.60 -6.05 -12.07
C TYR A 101 -1.58 -5.25 -11.21
N TYR A 102 -2.76 -5.81 -10.99
CA TYR A 102 -3.79 -5.15 -10.18
C TYR A 102 -4.64 -6.15 -9.41
N VAL A 103 -5.33 -5.66 -8.38
CA VAL A 103 -6.47 -6.33 -7.76
C VAL A 103 -7.61 -5.33 -7.70
N SER A 104 -8.82 -5.74 -8.08
CA SER A 104 -10.02 -4.93 -7.90
C SER A 104 -11.23 -5.83 -7.67
N LYS A 105 -11.63 -6.00 -6.40
CA LYS A 105 -12.73 -6.88 -6.04
C LYS A 105 -13.38 -6.50 -4.71
N PHE A 106 -14.60 -6.96 -4.51
CA PHE A 106 -15.24 -7.00 -3.21
C PHE A 106 -15.24 -8.42 -2.65
N THR A 107 -15.11 -8.54 -1.34
CA THR A 107 -15.22 -9.81 -0.61
C THR A 107 -15.95 -9.58 0.72
N LYS A 108 -16.44 -10.65 1.34
CA LYS A 108 -17.14 -10.59 2.62
C LYS A 108 -16.49 -11.54 3.61
N ILE A 109 -16.07 -11.01 4.76
CA ILE A 109 -15.43 -11.77 5.84
C ILE A 109 -16.14 -11.42 7.14
N ASP A 110 -16.62 -12.44 7.86
CA ASP A 110 -17.34 -12.29 9.14
C ASP A 110 -18.44 -11.23 9.11
N GLY A 111 -19.23 -11.22 8.04
CA GLY A 111 -20.33 -10.28 7.85
C GLY A 111 -19.92 -8.88 7.37
N LYS A 112 -18.63 -8.56 7.34
CA LYS A 112 -18.09 -7.27 6.88
C LYS A 112 -17.71 -7.35 5.41
N GLU A 113 -18.13 -6.37 4.63
CA GLU A 113 -17.73 -6.24 3.24
C GLU A 113 -16.41 -5.46 3.13
N LEU A 114 -15.51 -5.94 2.29
CA LEU A 114 -14.21 -5.35 2.01
C LEU A 114 -14.08 -5.11 0.51
N GLY A 115 -13.85 -3.86 0.11
CA GLY A 115 -13.32 -3.51 -1.21
C GLY A 115 -11.80 -3.57 -1.17
N LEU A 116 -11.20 -4.37 -2.04
CA LEU A 116 -9.75 -4.56 -2.13
C LEU A 116 -9.29 -4.09 -3.51
N PHE A 117 -8.49 -3.03 -3.51
CA PHE A 117 -7.99 -2.39 -4.74
C PHE A 117 -6.48 -2.23 -4.66
N ALA A 118 -5.75 -2.62 -5.68
CA ALA A 118 -4.31 -2.43 -5.72
C ALA A 118 -3.79 -2.31 -7.15
N ILE A 119 -2.69 -1.57 -7.30
CA ILE A 119 -1.83 -1.59 -8.47
C ILE A 119 -0.42 -1.92 -8.01
N TYR A 120 0.23 -2.79 -8.77
CA TYR A 120 1.61 -3.23 -8.59
C TYR A 120 2.34 -2.91 -9.87
N ASP A 121 3.13 -1.83 -9.87
CA ASP A 121 3.98 -1.44 -11.00
C ASP A 121 5.26 -2.26 -10.92
N GLY A 122 5.52 -3.08 -11.93
CA GLY A 122 6.62 -4.04 -11.94
C GLY A 122 7.82 -3.52 -12.70
N HIS A 123 9.03 -3.90 -12.27
CA HIS A 123 10.24 -3.57 -13.02
C HIS A 123 11.24 -4.72 -13.02
N LEU A 124 11.90 -4.91 -14.17
CA LEU A 124 12.89 -5.96 -14.42
C LEU A 124 12.32 -7.38 -14.23
N GLY A 125 11.03 -7.55 -14.52
CA GLY A 125 10.33 -8.83 -14.52
C GLY A 125 8.93 -8.77 -13.88
N GLU A 126 8.00 -9.54 -14.43
CA GLU A 126 6.60 -9.62 -13.99
C GLU A 126 6.33 -10.52 -12.76
N ARG A 127 7.34 -11.24 -12.25
CA ARG A 127 7.13 -12.28 -11.21
C ARG A 127 6.82 -11.73 -9.83
N VAL A 128 7.50 -10.64 -9.42
CA VAL A 128 7.24 -9.97 -8.14
C VAL A 128 5.84 -9.34 -8.10
N PRO A 129 5.41 -8.52 -9.07
CA PRO A 129 4.04 -7.97 -9.06
C PRO A 129 2.97 -9.08 -9.18
N ALA A 130 3.21 -10.14 -9.95
CA ALA A 130 2.33 -11.31 -9.98
C ALA A 130 2.21 -12.02 -8.61
N TYR A 131 3.31 -12.10 -7.85
CA TYR A 131 3.30 -12.63 -6.49
C TYR A 131 2.47 -11.73 -5.56
N LEU A 132 2.69 -10.41 -5.61
CA LEU A 132 1.92 -9.44 -4.82
C LEU A 132 0.42 -9.54 -5.09
N GLN A 133 0.02 -9.63 -6.36
CA GLN A 133 -1.37 -9.80 -6.76
C GLN A 133 -2.06 -11.00 -6.07
N LYS A 134 -1.34 -12.12 -5.96
CA LYS A 134 -1.86 -13.36 -5.37
C LYS A 134 -1.84 -13.35 -3.84
N HIS A 135 -0.84 -12.71 -3.24
CA HIS A 135 -0.51 -12.96 -1.83
C HIS A 135 -0.70 -11.75 -0.90
N LEU A 136 -0.48 -10.51 -1.36
CA LEU A 136 -0.37 -9.37 -0.45
C LEU A 136 -1.66 -9.14 0.35
N PHE A 137 -2.83 -9.09 -0.30
CA PHE A 137 -4.11 -8.97 0.42
C PHE A 137 -4.39 -10.15 1.34
N SER A 138 -4.04 -11.38 0.93
CA SER A 138 -4.22 -12.54 1.80
C SER A 138 -3.38 -12.41 3.07
N ASN A 139 -2.14 -11.92 2.94
CA ASN A 139 -1.25 -11.71 4.07
C ASN A 139 -1.77 -10.60 4.99
N ILE A 140 -2.20 -9.45 4.43
CA ILE A 140 -2.81 -8.34 5.20
C ILE A 140 -4.00 -8.83 6.03
N LEU A 141 -4.93 -9.57 5.41
CA LEU A 141 -6.16 -10.02 6.07
C LEU A 141 -5.92 -11.12 7.12
N LYS A 142 -4.75 -11.77 7.08
CA LYS A 142 -4.33 -12.80 8.06
C LYS A 142 -3.57 -12.20 9.25
N GLU A 143 -3.16 -10.95 9.19
CA GLU A 143 -2.49 -10.30 10.33
C GLU A 143 -3.44 -10.23 11.52
N GLU A 144 -2.94 -10.62 12.69
CA GLU A 144 -3.71 -10.68 13.94
C GLU A 144 -4.43 -9.36 14.24
N HIS A 145 -3.77 -8.24 13.90
CA HIS A 145 -4.22 -6.90 14.22
C HIS A 145 -5.16 -6.29 13.18
N PHE A 146 -5.43 -6.97 12.04
CA PHE A 146 -6.16 -6.36 10.92
C PHE A 146 -7.50 -5.74 11.31
N TRP A 147 -8.28 -6.41 12.16
CA TRP A 147 -9.64 -5.94 12.49
C TRP A 147 -9.70 -4.81 13.52
N PHE A 148 -8.62 -4.53 14.24
CA PHE A 148 -8.59 -3.53 15.31
C PHE A 148 -7.54 -2.44 15.11
N ASP A 149 -6.48 -2.74 14.35
CA ASP A 149 -5.44 -1.82 13.94
C ASP A 149 -4.99 -2.18 12.50
N PRO A 150 -5.81 -1.84 11.49
CA PRO A 150 -5.49 -2.11 10.08
C PRO A 150 -4.19 -1.47 9.64
N GLN A 151 -3.81 -0.31 10.20
CA GLN A 151 -2.58 0.38 9.87
C GLN A 151 -1.36 -0.48 10.26
N ARG A 152 -1.33 -0.98 11.50
CA ARG A 152 -0.25 -1.88 11.94
C ARG A 152 -0.23 -3.18 11.14
N ALA A 153 -1.39 -3.73 10.81
CA ALA A 153 -1.50 -4.93 9.98
C ALA A 153 -0.93 -4.71 8.57
N LEU A 154 -1.24 -3.59 7.93
CA LEU A 154 -0.70 -3.24 6.61
C LEU A 154 0.84 -3.17 6.65
N ILE A 155 1.40 -2.45 7.61
CA ILE A 155 2.86 -2.34 7.77
C ILE A 155 3.51 -3.72 7.95
N ALA A 156 2.99 -4.53 8.88
CA ALA A 156 3.52 -5.86 9.17
C ALA A 156 3.41 -6.82 7.96
N ALA A 157 2.29 -6.79 7.25
CA ALA A 157 2.07 -7.66 6.10
C ALA A 157 2.97 -7.30 4.91
N TYR A 158 3.20 -6.00 4.66
CA TYR A 158 4.14 -5.56 3.62
C TYR A 158 5.55 -6.07 3.92
N GLU A 159 6.04 -5.86 5.15
CA GLU A 159 7.38 -6.31 5.56
C GLU A 159 7.54 -7.83 5.43
N LYS A 160 6.60 -8.62 5.96
CA LYS A 160 6.65 -10.09 5.87
C LYS A 160 6.54 -10.60 4.43
N THR A 161 5.73 -9.95 3.60
CA THR A 161 5.58 -10.31 2.18
C THR A 161 6.88 -10.06 1.44
N ASP A 162 7.54 -8.93 1.67
CA ASP A 162 8.83 -8.62 1.08
C ASP A 162 9.94 -9.58 1.53
N GLN A 163 10.02 -9.89 2.84
CA GLN A 163 10.94 -10.91 3.36
C GLN A 163 10.75 -12.26 2.66
N THR A 164 9.49 -12.65 2.41
CA THR A 164 9.17 -13.87 1.68
C THR A 164 9.61 -13.76 0.21
N ILE A 165 9.38 -12.64 -0.46
CA ILE A 165 9.85 -12.43 -1.84
C ILE A 165 11.38 -12.56 -1.92
N LEU A 166 12.12 -11.95 -0.98
CA LEU A 166 13.58 -11.97 -0.95
C LEU A 166 14.18 -13.35 -0.67
N SER A 167 13.43 -14.23 -0.01
CA SER A 167 13.84 -15.63 0.24
C SER A 167 13.61 -16.55 -0.97
N HIS A 168 12.78 -16.15 -1.94
CA HIS A 168 12.48 -16.94 -3.15
C HIS A 168 13.40 -16.54 -4.31
N SER A 169 14.41 -17.36 -4.59
CA SER A 169 15.35 -17.10 -5.71
C SER A 169 14.70 -17.18 -7.09
N ASP A 170 13.57 -17.86 -7.22
CA ASP A 170 12.83 -18.09 -8.46
C ASP A 170 11.96 -16.90 -8.89
N LEU A 171 11.73 -15.90 -8.03
CA LEU A 171 11.01 -14.67 -8.40
C LEU A 171 11.86 -13.70 -9.25
N GLY A 172 13.15 -13.95 -9.39
CA GLY A 172 14.05 -13.15 -10.22
C GLY A 172 14.64 -11.95 -9.49
N ARG A 173 15.22 -11.03 -10.27
CA ARG A 173 15.99 -9.88 -9.74
C ARG A 173 15.19 -8.58 -9.62
N GLY A 174 14.01 -8.55 -10.22
CA GLY A 174 13.17 -7.37 -10.29
C GLY A 174 12.47 -7.04 -8.98
N GLY A 175 11.60 -6.07 -9.06
CA GLY A 175 10.82 -5.60 -7.94
C GLY A 175 9.46 -5.10 -8.38
N SER A 176 8.74 -4.52 -7.43
CA SER A 176 7.49 -3.87 -7.72
C SER A 176 7.14 -2.82 -6.67
N THR A 177 6.46 -1.76 -7.11
CA THR A 177 5.71 -0.88 -6.24
C THR A 177 4.43 -1.56 -5.76
N ALA A 178 3.77 -0.96 -4.77
CA ALA A 178 2.41 -1.33 -4.44
C ALA A 178 1.67 -0.11 -3.89
N VAL A 179 0.58 0.27 -4.55
CA VAL A 179 -0.45 1.11 -3.95
C VAL A 179 -1.67 0.26 -3.69
N THR A 180 -2.11 0.18 -2.44
CA THR A 180 -3.27 -0.61 -2.03
C THR A 180 -4.30 0.26 -1.33
N ALA A 181 -5.57 -0.06 -1.52
CA ALA A 181 -6.71 0.53 -0.83
C ALA A 181 -7.64 -0.57 -0.31
N ILE A 182 -8.01 -0.47 0.96
CA ILE A 182 -8.97 -1.35 1.64
C ILE A 182 -10.15 -0.50 2.10
N LEU A 183 -11.34 -0.80 1.57
CA LEU A 183 -12.59 -0.14 1.91
C LEU A 183 -13.46 -1.06 2.75
N LEU A 184 -13.61 -0.75 4.04
CA LEU A 184 -14.43 -1.53 4.96
C LEU A 184 -15.86 -0.99 5.01
N ASN A 185 -16.82 -1.85 4.67
CA ASN A 185 -18.26 -1.58 4.68
C ASN A 185 -18.65 -0.27 3.98
N GLY A 186 -17.90 0.12 2.95
CA GLY A 186 -18.12 1.38 2.22
C GLY A 186 -17.84 2.65 3.01
N ARG A 187 -17.29 2.58 4.23
CA ARG A 187 -17.20 3.72 5.16
C ARG A 187 -15.80 4.09 5.59
N HIS A 188 -14.90 3.13 5.76
CA HIS A 188 -13.53 3.39 6.21
C HIS A 188 -12.55 2.92 5.16
N LEU A 189 -11.70 3.84 4.71
CA LEU A 189 -10.72 3.62 3.67
C LEU A 189 -9.32 3.67 4.30
N TRP A 190 -8.53 2.62 4.10
CA TRP A 190 -7.09 2.65 4.34
C TRP A 190 -6.36 2.57 3.02
N VAL A 191 -5.35 3.41 2.83
CA VAL A 191 -4.46 3.39 1.67
C VAL A 191 -3.04 3.21 2.16
N ALA A 192 -2.31 2.27 1.57
CA ALA A 192 -0.89 2.02 1.86
C ALA A 192 -0.09 2.06 0.56
N ASN A 193 1.12 2.65 0.61
CA ASN A 193 1.98 2.80 -0.56
C ASN A 193 3.44 2.41 -0.29
N VAL A 194 4.06 1.75 -1.26
CA VAL A 194 5.50 1.57 -1.43
C VAL A 194 5.83 1.84 -2.90
N GLY A 195 6.78 2.73 -3.19
CA GLY A 195 7.11 3.16 -4.55
C GLY A 195 6.40 4.47 -4.96
N ASP A 196 6.30 4.72 -6.26
CA ASP A 196 5.80 5.94 -6.91
C ASP A 196 4.47 5.74 -7.66
N SER A 197 3.85 4.58 -7.52
CA SER A 197 2.40 4.47 -7.72
C SER A 197 1.66 5.33 -6.69
N ARG A 198 0.48 5.83 -7.06
CA ARG A 198 -0.23 6.85 -6.26
C ARG A 198 -1.72 6.63 -6.22
N ALA A 199 -2.31 6.98 -5.07
CA ALA A 199 -3.76 7.06 -4.90
C ALA A 199 -4.20 8.50 -4.58
N VAL A 200 -5.26 8.95 -5.25
CA VAL A 200 -5.86 10.28 -5.10
C VAL A 200 -7.35 10.14 -4.83
N LEU A 201 -7.80 10.73 -3.73
CA LEU A 201 -9.20 10.76 -3.31
C LEU A 201 -9.80 12.11 -3.69
N SER A 202 -11.02 12.10 -4.21
CA SER A 202 -11.82 13.30 -4.40
C SER A 202 -12.72 13.53 -3.19
N GLN A 203 -12.58 14.71 -2.59
CA GLN A 203 -13.46 15.17 -1.52
C GLN A 203 -13.96 16.58 -1.85
N GLY A 204 -15.28 16.74 -1.96
CA GLY A 204 -15.90 18.00 -2.41
C GLY A 204 -15.48 18.41 -3.82
N GLY A 205 -14.97 17.47 -4.63
CA GLY A 205 -14.39 17.72 -5.94
C GLY A 205 -12.92 18.13 -5.96
N GLN A 206 -12.29 18.29 -4.80
CA GLN A 206 -10.86 18.57 -4.70
C GLN A 206 -10.06 17.27 -4.61
N ALA A 207 -8.95 17.22 -5.32
CA ALA A 207 -8.02 16.11 -5.27
C ALA A 207 -7.17 16.16 -3.99
N ILE A 208 -7.27 15.09 -3.21
CA ILE A 208 -6.48 14.84 -2.00
C ILE A 208 -5.58 13.64 -2.29
N GLN A 209 -4.28 13.87 -2.38
CA GLN A 209 -3.33 12.78 -2.50
C GLN A 209 -3.30 11.99 -1.18
N MET A 210 -3.56 10.68 -1.28
CA MET A 210 -3.63 9.78 -0.13
C MET A 210 -2.28 9.14 0.18
N THR A 211 -1.39 9.06 -0.81
CA THR A 211 -0.09 8.41 -0.72
C THR A 211 1.05 9.42 -0.82
N ILE A 212 2.24 9.04 -0.35
CA ILE A 212 3.48 9.77 -0.63
C ILE A 212 4.26 8.92 -1.64
N ASP A 213 4.74 9.55 -2.69
CA ASP A 213 5.54 8.89 -3.72
C ASP A 213 6.98 8.76 -3.23
N HIS A 214 7.53 7.57 -3.33
CA HIS A 214 8.81 7.21 -2.76
C HIS A 214 9.94 7.40 -3.77
N GLU A 215 10.38 8.64 -3.90
CA GLU A 215 11.42 9.03 -4.84
C GLU A 215 12.82 9.06 -4.18
N PRO A 216 13.88 8.60 -4.87
CA PRO A 216 15.26 8.62 -4.35
C PRO A 216 15.73 10.00 -3.90
N HIS A 217 15.31 11.08 -4.56
CA HIS A 217 15.68 12.43 -4.16
C HIS A 217 15.13 12.81 -2.78
N THR A 218 13.86 12.51 -2.52
CA THR A 218 13.17 12.84 -1.28
C THR A 218 13.69 12.00 -0.11
N GLU A 219 14.03 10.73 -0.36
CA GLU A 219 14.57 9.81 0.67
C GLU A 219 16.10 9.72 0.69
N ARG A 220 16.80 10.67 0.04
CA ARG A 220 18.25 10.65 -0.16
C ARG A 220 19.04 10.39 1.12
N LEU A 221 18.71 11.09 2.21
CA LEU A 221 19.40 10.92 3.49
C LEU A 221 19.30 9.49 4.01
N SER A 222 18.11 8.88 3.94
CA SER A 222 17.92 7.49 4.37
C SER A 222 18.71 6.50 3.52
N ILE A 223 18.95 6.80 2.24
CA ILE A 223 19.72 5.95 1.32
C ILE A 223 21.22 6.08 1.64
N GLU A 224 21.70 7.32 1.79
CA GLU A 224 23.12 7.63 2.06
C GLU A 224 23.56 7.14 3.45
N ASP A 225 22.69 7.25 4.47
CA ASP A 225 22.96 6.73 5.82
C ASP A 225 23.15 5.20 5.85
N LYS A 226 22.59 4.48 4.87
CA LYS A 226 22.77 3.03 4.69
C LYS A 226 23.99 2.68 3.83
N GLY A 227 24.78 3.67 3.41
CA GLY A 227 25.95 3.49 2.54
C GLY A 227 25.63 3.44 1.04
N GLY A 228 24.38 3.73 0.64
CA GLY A 228 24.00 3.93 -0.74
C GLY A 228 24.32 5.34 -1.25
N PHE A 229 23.94 5.64 -2.49
CA PHE A 229 24.00 7.00 -3.04
C PHE A 229 22.83 7.27 -3.98
N VAL A 230 22.53 8.55 -4.22
CA VAL A 230 21.55 8.98 -5.22
C VAL A 230 22.26 9.68 -6.37
N SER A 231 22.08 9.18 -7.58
CA SER A 231 22.68 9.71 -8.80
C SER A 231 21.63 9.85 -9.89
N ASN A 232 21.70 10.91 -10.69
CA ASN A 232 20.84 11.06 -11.87
C ASN A 232 21.34 10.23 -13.06
N MET A 233 22.55 9.66 -12.99
CA MET A 233 23.11 8.86 -14.08
C MET A 233 22.61 7.40 -14.01
N PRO A 234 22.17 6.81 -15.15
CA PRO A 234 22.03 7.43 -16.48
C PRO A 234 20.76 8.29 -16.60
N GLY A 235 20.89 9.45 -17.27
CA GLY A 235 19.79 10.37 -17.56
C GLY A 235 19.68 11.54 -16.57
N ASP A 236 18.46 12.02 -16.37
CA ASP A 236 18.13 13.17 -15.50
C ASP A 236 17.23 12.79 -14.31
N VAL A 237 16.90 11.50 -14.16
CA VAL A 237 16.02 10.99 -13.10
C VAL A 237 16.88 10.49 -11.93
N PRO A 238 16.65 10.94 -10.69
CA PRO A 238 17.34 10.43 -9.51
C PRO A 238 17.17 8.92 -9.34
N ARG A 239 18.27 8.21 -9.10
CA ARG A 239 18.30 6.75 -8.93
C ARG A 239 19.13 6.32 -7.73
N VAL A 240 18.61 5.35 -6.98
CA VAL A 240 19.35 4.63 -5.93
C VAL A 240 20.48 3.84 -6.57
N ASN A 241 21.71 4.13 -6.14
CA ASN A 241 22.95 3.57 -6.66
C ASN A 241 23.07 3.65 -8.20
N GLY A 242 22.48 4.67 -8.81
CA GLY A 242 22.44 4.84 -10.28
C GLY A 242 21.59 3.81 -11.02
N GLN A 243 20.77 3.02 -10.32
CA GLN A 243 20.03 1.89 -10.89
C GLN A 243 18.51 2.11 -10.84
N LEU A 244 17.93 2.26 -9.65
CA LEU A 244 16.47 2.22 -9.46
C LEU A 244 15.89 3.61 -9.20
N ALA A 245 14.82 3.98 -9.91
CA ALA A 245 14.20 5.30 -9.85
C ALA A 245 13.17 5.46 -8.70
N VAL A 246 13.01 4.44 -7.85
CA VAL A 246 12.20 4.46 -6.62
C VAL A 246 13.07 4.17 -5.41
N SER A 247 12.75 4.75 -4.25
CA SER A 247 13.47 4.55 -2.99
C SER A 247 12.90 3.42 -2.13
N ARG A 248 11.66 3.02 -2.39
CA ARG A 248 11.00 1.88 -1.74
C ARG A 248 10.38 0.96 -2.77
N ALA A 249 10.57 -0.35 -2.59
CA ALA A 249 10.04 -1.38 -3.47
C ALA A 249 10.00 -2.75 -2.75
N PHE A 250 9.11 -3.62 -3.21
CA PHE A 250 9.19 -5.06 -2.96
C PHE A 250 10.25 -5.68 -3.85
N GLY A 251 10.96 -6.70 -3.35
CA GLY A 251 12.01 -7.37 -4.13
C GLY A 251 13.29 -6.54 -4.20
N ASP A 252 13.88 -6.41 -5.40
CA ASP A 252 15.13 -5.68 -5.63
C ASP A 252 16.29 -6.13 -4.72
N LYS A 253 16.47 -7.44 -4.62
CA LYS A 253 17.38 -8.07 -3.65
C LYS A 253 18.80 -7.49 -3.65
N SER A 254 19.33 -7.12 -4.82
CA SER A 254 20.67 -6.54 -4.94
C SER A 254 20.79 -5.13 -4.37
N LEU A 255 19.68 -4.40 -4.24
CA LEU A 255 19.63 -3.03 -3.71
C LEU A 255 18.98 -2.97 -2.32
N LYS A 256 18.49 -4.09 -1.80
CA LYS A 256 17.66 -4.11 -0.58
C LYS A 256 18.34 -3.53 0.65
N THR A 257 19.68 -3.57 0.74
CA THR A 257 20.43 -2.94 1.83
C THR A 257 20.27 -1.41 1.86
N HIS A 258 19.91 -0.78 0.74
CA HIS A 258 19.72 0.67 0.62
C HIS A 258 18.26 1.07 0.35
N LEU A 259 17.40 0.11 0.00
CA LEU A 259 15.96 0.32 -0.20
C LEU A 259 15.15 0.04 1.07
N ARG A 260 13.92 0.52 1.09
CA ARG A 260 12.90 0.19 2.10
C ARG A 260 11.73 -0.56 1.46
N SER A 261 10.92 -1.21 2.29
CA SER A 261 9.64 -1.86 1.92
C SER A 261 8.54 -1.59 2.92
N ASP A 262 8.79 -0.78 3.94
CA ASP A 262 7.74 -0.36 4.86
C ASP A 262 6.84 0.69 4.19
N PRO A 263 5.50 0.49 4.23
CA PRO A 263 4.57 1.40 3.57
C PRO A 263 4.30 2.64 4.41
N ASP A 264 4.07 3.75 3.72
CA ASP A 264 3.32 4.85 4.31
C ASP A 264 1.82 4.53 4.21
N VAL A 265 1.11 4.66 5.34
CA VAL A 265 -0.32 4.30 5.47
C VAL A 265 -1.12 5.52 5.90
N LYS A 266 -2.24 5.76 5.22
CA LYS A 266 -3.18 6.84 5.54
C LYS A 266 -4.61 6.30 5.53
N ASP A 267 -5.40 6.70 6.52
CA ASP A 267 -6.82 6.40 6.57
C ASP A 267 -7.70 7.63 6.25
N SER A 268 -8.94 7.35 5.85
CA SER A 268 -9.98 8.36 5.69
C SER A 268 -11.36 7.76 5.90
N SER A 269 -12.29 8.58 6.37
CA SER A 269 -13.72 8.24 6.32
C SER A 269 -14.28 8.55 4.92
N VAL A 270 -15.23 7.73 4.48
CA VAL A 270 -16.03 7.96 3.27
C VAL A 270 -17.33 8.61 3.71
N ASP A 271 -17.35 9.95 3.73
CA ASP A 271 -18.51 10.79 4.07
C ASP A 271 -19.16 11.37 2.81
N ALA A 272 -20.27 12.11 2.95
CA ALA A 272 -21.10 12.68 1.88
C ALA A 272 -20.33 13.46 0.78
N HIS A 273 -19.13 13.92 1.07
CA HIS A 273 -18.30 14.71 0.16
C HIS A 273 -17.25 13.87 -0.57
N THR A 274 -17.01 12.63 -0.14
CA THR A 274 -16.09 11.70 -0.79
C THR A 274 -16.78 10.94 -1.93
N ASP A 275 -16.35 11.16 -3.18
CA ASP A 275 -17.07 10.64 -4.37
C ASP A 275 -16.24 9.70 -5.27
N VAL A 276 -14.93 9.90 -5.39
CA VAL A 276 -14.06 9.13 -6.29
C VAL A 276 -12.72 8.83 -5.63
N LEU A 277 -12.23 7.61 -5.80
CA LEU A 277 -10.84 7.25 -5.53
C LEU A 277 -10.20 6.76 -6.83
N VAL A 278 -9.02 7.31 -7.16
CA VAL A 278 -8.21 6.88 -8.30
C VAL A 278 -6.91 6.28 -7.76
N LEU A 279 -6.58 5.06 -8.16
CA LEU A 279 -5.25 4.46 -8.00
C LEU A 279 -4.65 4.35 -9.39
N ALA A 280 -3.40 4.74 -9.58
CA ALA A 280 -2.69 4.50 -10.84
C ALA A 280 -1.19 4.28 -10.64
N SER A 281 -0.56 3.61 -11.62
CA SER A 281 0.90 3.52 -11.75
C SER A 281 1.49 4.86 -12.20
N ASP A 282 2.82 4.98 -12.15
CA ASP A 282 3.50 6.21 -12.50
C ASP A 282 3.32 6.60 -13.99
N GLY A 283 2.99 5.62 -14.85
CA GLY A 283 2.67 5.82 -16.26
C GLY A 283 1.51 6.79 -16.48
N LEU A 284 0.64 6.99 -15.48
CA LEU A 284 -0.36 8.07 -15.47
C LEU A 284 0.18 9.34 -14.80
N TRP A 285 0.75 9.22 -13.60
CA TRP A 285 1.09 10.36 -12.75
C TRP A 285 2.27 11.20 -13.25
N LYS A 286 3.14 10.62 -14.09
CA LYS A 286 4.23 11.36 -14.76
C LYS A 286 3.73 12.38 -15.78
N VAL A 287 2.49 12.24 -16.28
CA VAL A 287 1.94 13.08 -17.36
C VAL A 287 0.62 13.78 -17.00
N MET A 288 0.08 13.53 -15.81
CA MET A 288 -1.21 14.06 -15.37
C MET A 288 -1.18 14.49 -13.91
N ALA A 289 -1.65 15.70 -13.65
CA ALA A 289 -1.76 16.23 -12.29
C ALA A 289 -2.95 15.61 -11.53
N ASN A 290 -2.85 15.57 -10.20
CA ASN A 290 -3.87 14.97 -9.34
C ASN A 290 -5.28 15.54 -9.58
N GLN A 291 -5.42 16.87 -9.61
CA GLN A 291 -6.72 17.54 -9.80
C GLN A 291 -7.31 17.22 -11.17
N GLU A 292 -6.48 17.21 -12.20
CA GLU A 292 -6.92 16.91 -13.56
C GLU A 292 -7.43 15.47 -13.69
N ALA A 293 -6.74 14.49 -13.11
CA ALA A 293 -7.19 13.11 -13.08
C ALA A 293 -8.54 12.96 -12.37
N ILE A 294 -8.72 13.66 -11.24
CA ILE A 294 -10.00 13.69 -10.52
C ILE A 294 -11.11 14.34 -11.36
N ASP A 295 -10.83 15.45 -12.04
CA ASP A 295 -11.83 16.14 -12.86
C ASP A 295 -12.31 15.27 -14.03
N ILE A 296 -11.40 14.55 -14.70
CA ILE A 296 -11.72 13.57 -15.75
C ILE A 296 -12.56 12.44 -15.15
N ALA A 297 -12.07 11.84 -14.06
CA ALA A 297 -12.73 10.71 -13.42
C ALA A 297 -14.15 11.06 -12.98
N ARG A 298 -14.34 12.22 -12.36
CA ARG A 298 -15.64 12.70 -11.85
C ARG A 298 -16.65 12.94 -12.96
N ARG A 299 -16.22 13.48 -14.11
CA ARG A 299 -17.09 13.79 -15.26
C ARG A 299 -17.77 12.55 -15.86
N ILE A 300 -17.14 11.38 -15.75
CA ILE A 300 -17.59 10.16 -16.43
C ILE A 300 -18.23 9.18 -15.43
N LYS A 301 -19.56 9.09 -15.40
CA LYS A 301 -20.31 8.27 -14.41
C LYS A 301 -19.90 6.79 -14.37
N ASP A 302 -19.64 6.17 -15.53
CA ASP A 302 -19.20 4.77 -15.58
C ASP A 302 -17.70 4.68 -15.23
N PRO A 303 -17.32 4.00 -14.13
CA PRO A 303 -15.93 3.97 -13.68
C PRO A 303 -14.97 3.26 -14.66
N LEU A 304 -15.45 2.32 -15.47
CA LEU A 304 -14.61 1.70 -16.52
C LEU A 304 -14.29 2.70 -17.61
N LYS A 305 -15.29 3.48 -18.03
CA LYS A 305 -15.07 4.53 -19.03
C LYS A 305 -14.14 5.61 -18.48
N ALA A 306 -14.27 5.96 -17.20
CA ALA A 306 -13.37 6.88 -16.53
C ALA A 306 -11.91 6.36 -16.51
N ALA A 307 -11.70 5.10 -16.12
CA ALA A 307 -10.36 4.49 -16.12
C ALA A 307 -9.77 4.43 -17.54
N LYS A 308 -10.57 4.09 -18.55
CA LYS A 308 -10.13 4.08 -19.96
C LYS A 308 -9.75 5.46 -20.45
N GLU A 309 -10.55 6.48 -20.14
CA GLU A 309 -10.26 7.87 -20.52
C GLU A 309 -8.93 8.33 -19.90
N LEU A 310 -8.73 8.06 -18.62
CA LEU A 310 -7.49 8.38 -17.91
C LEU A 310 -6.26 7.72 -18.56
N THR A 311 -6.32 6.42 -18.83
CA THR A 311 -5.21 5.72 -19.51
C THR A 311 -5.00 6.22 -20.95
N THR A 312 -6.08 6.55 -21.66
CA THR A 312 -6.02 7.04 -23.04
C THR A 312 -5.40 8.44 -23.11
N GLU A 313 -5.78 9.33 -22.19
CA GLU A 313 -5.21 10.67 -22.11
C GLU A 313 -3.73 10.63 -21.72
N ALA A 314 -3.33 9.72 -20.82
CA ALA A 314 -1.91 9.51 -20.52
C ALA A 314 -1.10 9.07 -21.76
N LEU A 315 -1.63 8.15 -22.58
CA LEU A 315 -1.01 7.79 -23.87
C LEU A 315 -0.95 8.96 -24.85
N ARG A 316 -2.00 9.79 -24.89
CA ARG A 316 -2.08 10.98 -25.74
C ARG A 316 -1.02 12.02 -25.38
N ARG A 317 -0.56 12.00 -24.13
CA ARG A 317 0.55 12.81 -23.59
C ARG A 317 1.91 12.12 -23.70
N ASP A 318 1.98 11.08 -24.53
CA ASP A 318 3.20 10.31 -24.81
C ASP A 318 3.82 9.66 -23.57
N SER A 319 2.99 9.22 -22.61
CA SER A 319 3.46 8.26 -21.61
C SER A 319 4.02 7.02 -22.31
N LYS A 320 5.21 6.60 -21.87
CA LYS A 320 5.99 5.51 -22.47
C LYS A 320 5.95 4.23 -21.64
N ASP A 321 5.56 4.37 -20.38
CA ASP A 321 5.49 3.30 -19.40
C ASP A 321 4.24 2.46 -19.55
N ASP A 322 4.20 1.32 -18.86
CA ASP A 322 2.94 0.63 -18.61
C ASP A 322 2.00 1.55 -17.81
N ILE A 323 0.71 1.52 -18.14
CA ILE A 323 -0.28 2.41 -17.54
C ILE A 323 -1.41 1.59 -16.96
N SER A 324 -1.52 1.60 -15.64
CA SER A 324 -2.60 0.96 -14.90
C SER A 324 -3.39 2.00 -14.13
N CYS A 325 -4.71 1.89 -14.19
CA CYS A 325 -5.60 2.80 -13.48
C CYS A 325 -6.84 2.06 -12.95
N ILE A 326 -7.18 2.30 -11.69
CA ILE A 326 -8.44 1.89 -11.07
C ILE A 326 -9.19 3.16 -10.65
N VAL A 327 -10.46 3.26 -11.04
CA VAL A 327 -11.39 4.29 -10.56
C VAL A 327 -12.47 3.61 -9.72
N VAL A 328 -12.62 4.04 -8.47
CA VAL A 328 -13.67 3.60 -7.55
C VAL A 328 -14.64 4.74 -7.31
N ARG A 329 -15.90 4.52 -7.64
CA ARG A 329 -17.04 5.37 -7.31
C ARG A 329 -17.54 5.01 -5.93
N LEU A 330 -17.32 5.92 -5.00
CA LEU A 330 -17.73 5.77 -3.60
C LEU A 330 -19.17 6.24 -3.38
N ARG A 331 -19.74 6.95 -4.36
CA ARG A 331 -21.16 7.28 -4.55
C ARG A 331 -21.50 7.43 -6.02
#